data_AF-A0A924BRJ0-F1
#
_entry.id   AF-A0A924BRJ0-F1
#
_cell.length_a   1.000
_cell.length_b   1.000
_cell.length_c   1.000
_cell.angle_alpha   90.00
_cell.angle_beta   90.00
_cell.angle_gamma   90.00
#
_symmetry.space_group_name_H-M   'P 1'
#
loop_
_entity.id
_entity.type
_entity.pdbx_description
1 polymer ?
#
loop_
_entity_poly.entity_id
_entity_poly.type
_entity_poly.pdbx_seq_one_letter_code
_entity_poly.pdbx_strand_id
1 'polypeptide(L)'
;PAGVFSADVLVEPAEKDLYAAMDRVGALARGHFERGDYERALSELAALRSAVDGFFDTVMVNAEDLALRNNRLWLLKDLHTDMNRVADLSKLAA
;
A
#
# COMPACT_ATOMS: atom_id res chain seq x y z
N PRO A 1 2.03 -12.04 10.13
CA PRO A 1 2.25 -13.32 9.39
C PRO A 1 3.74 -13.61 9.22
N ALA A 2 4.17 -14.84 9.52
CA ALA A 2 5.49 -15.34 9.19
C ALA A 2 5.44 -15.84 7.73
N GLY A 3 5.71 -14.94 6.79
CA GLY A 3 5.70 -15.24 5.36
C GLY A 3 6.37 -14.08 4.62
N VAL A 4 7.28 -14.41 3.72
CA VAL A 4 7.95 -13.43 2.84
C VAL A 4 6.95 -13.10 1.72
N PHE A 5 6.78 -11.81 1.44
CA PHE A 5 6.00 -11.38 0.29
C PHE A 5 6.62 -11.89 -1.01
N SER A 6 5.77 -12.34 -1.93
CA SER A 6 6.19 -12.80 -3.25
C SER A 6 5.28 -12.20 -4.31
N ALA A 7 5.82 -11.27 -5.09
CA ALA A 7 5.11 -10.66 -6.22
C ALA A 7 4.69 -11.70 -7.27
N ASP A 8 5.47 -12.79 -7.41
CA ASP A 8 5.20 -13.88 -8.36
C ASP A 8 3.90 -14.65 -8.06
N VAL A 9 3.36 -14.53 -6.84
CA VAL A 9 2.14 -15.22 -6.40
C VAL A 9 0.91 -14.31 -6.52
N LEU A 10 1.08 -13.08 -6.99
CA LEU A 10 -0.05 -12.20 -7.28
C LEU A 10 -0.80 -12.72 -8.51
N VAL A 11 -2.10 -12.95 -8.34
CA VAL A 11 -2.99 -13.47 -9.38
C VAL A 11 -3.78 -12.32 -9.97
N GLU A 12 -4.53 -11.63 -9.12
CA GLU A 12 -5.50 -10.63 -9.55
C GLU A 12 -4.81 -9.36 -10.07
N PRO A 13 -5.35 -8.69 -11.10
CA PRO A 13 -4.85 -7.40 -11.54
C PRO A 13 -4.84 -6.37 -10.40
N ALA A 14 -5.92 -6.33 -9.61
CA ALA A 14 -6.08 -5.34 -8.55
C ALA A 14 -5.01 -5.43 -7.44
N GLU A 15 -4.51 -6.62 -7.09
CA GLU A 15 -3.42 -6.76 -6.10
C GLU A 15 -2.05 -6.41 -6.68
N LYS A 16 -1.85 -6.59 -7.99
CA LYS A 16 -0.66 -6.10 -8.70
C LYS A 16 -0.66 -4.58 -8.81
N ASP A 17 -1.80 -4.01 -9.16
CA ASP A 17 -1.98 -2.56 -9.27
C ASP A 17 -1.78 -1.88 -7.92
N LEU A 18 -2.33 -2.46 -6.83
CA LEU A 18 -2.09 -1.98 -5.47
C LEU A 18 -0.61 -2.01 -5.12
N TYR A 19 0.08 -3.12 -5.36
CA TYR A 19 1.51 -3.24 -5.06
C TYR A 19 2.35 -2.22 -5.84
N ALA A 20 2.10 -2.08 -7.14
CA ALA A 20 2.79 -1.10 -7.98
C ALA A 20 2.50 0.35 -7.55
N ALA A 21 1.26 0.64 -7.17
CA ALA A 21 0.88 1.95 -6.66
C ALA A 21 1.58 2.26 -5.34
N MET A 22 1.66 1.31 -4.40
CA MET A 22 2.36 1.45 -3.13
C MET A 22 3.85 1.77 -3.32
N ASP A 23 4.54 1.02 -4.19
CA ASP A 23 5.97 1.25 -4.48
C ASP A 23 6.21 2.66 -5.06
N ARG A 24 5.43 3.03 -6.08
CA ARG A 24 5.54 4.33 -6.75
C ARG A 24 5.23 5.49 -5.82
N VAL A 25 4.09 5.43 -5.14
CA VAL A 25 3.64 6.52 -4.26
C VAL A 25 4.56 6.63 -3.04
N GLY A 26 5.00 5.50 -2.47
CA GLY A 26 5.95 5.48 -1.36
C GLY A 26 7.25 6.19 -1.69
N ALA A 27 7.77 6.00 -2.92
CA ALA A 27 8.97 6.68 -3.39
C ALA A 27 8.75 8.21 -3.57
N LEU A 28 7.64 8.61 -4.21
CA LEU A 28 7.31 10.02 -4.44
C LEU A 28 7.06 10.77 -3.13
N ALA A 29 6.26 10.19 -2.24
CA ALA A 29 5.94 10.79 -0.95
C ALA A 29 7.19 10.97 -0.08
N ARG A 30 8.12 10.01 -0.10
CA ARG A 30 9.41 10.13 0.58
C ARG A 30 10.27 11.25 0.00
N GLY A 31 10.33 11.37 -1.32
CA GLY A 31 11.05 12.46 -1.98
C GLY A 31 10.50 13.84 -1.62
N HIS A 32 9.18 14.00 -1.55
CA HIS A 32 8.55 15.24 -1.08
C HIS A 32 8.82 15.48 0.41
N PHE A 33 8.76 14.45 1.24
CA PHE A 33 9.03 14.54 2.67
C PHE A 33 10.46 15.01 2.96
N GLU A 34 11.46 14.44 2.30
CA GLU A 34 12.87 14.83 2.46
C GLU A 34 13.13 16.30 2.06
N ARG A 35 12.25 16.87 1.23
CA ARG A 35 12.31 18.27 0.79
C ARG A 35 11.47 19.22 1.66
N GLY A 36 10.72 18.70 2.64
CA GLY A 36 9.78 19.46 3.45
C GLY A 36 8.45 19.79 2.76
N ASP A 37 8.17 19.19 1.60
CA ASP A 37 6.95 19.42 0.82
C ASP A 37 5.79 18.56 1.35
N TYR A 38 5.41 18.71 2.61
CA TYR A 38 4.48 17.79 3.30
C TYR A 38 3.10 17.69 2.64
N GLU A 39 2.52 18.80 2.17
CA GLU A 39 1.23 18.79 1.47
C GLU A 39 1.27 17.93 0.18
N ARG A 40 2.40 17.99 -0.55
CA ARG A 40 2.59 17.16 -1.75
C ARG A 40 2.74 15.70 -1.38
N ALA A 41 3.53 15.40 -0.34
CA ALA A 41 3.65 14.03 0.16
C ALA A 41 2.27 13.45 0.54
N LEU A 42 1.45 14.21 1.28
CA LEU A 42 0.09 13.81 1.64
C LEU A 42 -0.81 13.61 0.42
N SER A 43 -0.71 14.49 -0.58
CA SER A 43 -1.49 14.38 -1.82
C SER A 43 -1.12 13.14 -2.65
N GLU A 44 0.18 12.82 -2.76
CA GLU A 44 0.63 11.59 -3.43
C GLU A 44 0.06 10.36 -2.70
N LEU A 45 0.13 10.35 -1.37
CA LEU A 45 -0.38 9.25 -0.54
C LEU A 45 -1.90 9.09 -0.64
N ALA A 46 -2.65 10.18 -0.82
CA ALA A 46 -4.09 10.14 -1.05
C ALA A 46 -4.46 9.42 -2.36
N ALA A 47 -3.56 9.40 -3.36
CA ALA A 47 -3.79 8.71 -4.63
C ALA A 47 -3.86 7.17 -4.47
N LEU A 48 -3.31 6.61 -3.38
CA LEU A 48 -3.41 5.17 -3.09
C LEU A 48 -4.85 4.73 -2.86
N ARG A 49 -5.75 5.63 -2.44
CA ARG A 49 -7.14 5.30 -2.09
C ARG A 49 -7.85 4.51 -3.19
N SER A 50 -7.70 4.93 -4.45
CA SER A 50 -8.36 4.26 -5.57
C SER A 50 -7.85 2.82 -5.79
N ALA A 51 -6.55 2.59 -5.60
CA ALA A 51 -5.96 1.26 -5.75
C ALA A 51 -6.37 0.34 -4.58
N VAL A 52 -6.49 0.90 -3.38
CA VAL A 52 -6.97 0.20 -2.19
C VAL A 52 -8.45 -0.17 -2.35
N ASP A 53 -9.29 0.76 -2.78
CA ASP A 53 -10.72 0.52 -3.02
C ASP A 53 -10.90 -0.61 -4.06
N GLY A 54 -10.19 -0.53 -5.21
CA GLY A 54 -10.23 -1.56 -6.25
C GLY A 54 -9.72 -2.94 -5.79
N PHE A 55 -8.73 -2.97 -4.89
CA PHE A 55 -8.28 -4.21 -4.25
C PHE A 55 -9.40 -4.83 -3.41
N PHE A 56 -10.06 -4.06 -2.55
CA PHE A 56 -11.12 -4.61 -1.69
C PHE A 56 -12.39 -5.01 -2.47
N ASP A 57 -12.68 -4.33 -3.58
CA ASP A 57 -13.82 -4.67 -4.44
C ASP A 57 -13.61 -5.98 -5.20
N THR A 58 -12.36 -6.31 -5.55
CA THR A 58 -12.04 -7.41 -6.47
C THR A 58 -11.39 -8.61 -5.77
N VAL A 59 -10.60 -8.37 -4.73
CA VAL A 59 -9.70 -9.38 -4.15
C VAL A 59 -10.27 -9.99 -2.89
N MET A 60 -10.57 -11.29 -2.96
CA MET A 60 -10.97 -12.06 -1.77
C MET A 60 -9.75 -12.37 -0.89
N VAL A 61 -9.56 -11.58 0.16
CA VAL A 61 -8.40 -11.70 1.07
C VAL A 61 -8.31 -13.09 1.72
N ASN A 62 -9.46 -13.64 2.15
CA ASN A 62 -9.52 -14.96 2.77
C ASN A 62 -9.63 -16.09 1.73
N ALA A 63 -8.70 -16.13 0.78
CA ALA A 63 -8.63 -17.20 -0.22
C ALA A 63 -8.35 -18.57 0.43
N GLU A 64 -8.81 -19.64 -0.22
CA GLU A 64 -8.58 -21.03 0.22
C GLU A 64 -7.10 -21.42 0.11
N ASP A 65 -6.40 -20.90 -0.90
CA ASP A 65 -4.96 -21.08 -1.06
C ASP A 65 -4.21 -20.31 0.05
N LEU A 66 -3.48 -21.07 0.88
CA LEU A 66 -2.73 -20.53 2.01
C LEU A 66 -1.60 -19.59 1.59
N ALA A 67 -0.93 -19.86 0.47
CA ALA A 67 0.15 -19.00 -0.03
C ALA A 67 -0.42 -17.66 -0.50
N LEU A 68 -1.51 -17.69 -1.28
CA LEU A 68 -2.20 -16.49 -1.77
C LEU A 68 -2.77 -15.65 -0.63
N ARG A 69 -3.47 -16.29 0.32
CA ARG A 69 -4.00 -15.63 1.52
C ARG A 69 -2.89 -14.97 2.34
N ASN A 70 -1.78 -15.66 2.57
CA ASN A 70 -0.65 -15.09 3.31
C ASN A 70 -0.04 -13.88 2.59
N ASN A 71 0.05 -13.92 1.26
CA ASN A 71 0.56 -12.82 0.46
C ASN A 71 -0.36 -11.59 0.54
N ARG A 72 -1.67 -11.80 0.42
CA ARG A 72 -2.69 -10.74 0.55
C ARG A 72 -2.70 -10.12 1.94
N LEU A 73 -2.58 -10.93 2.99
CA LEU A 73 -2.44 -10.45 4.37
C LEU A 73 -1.15 -9.67 4.60
N TRP A 74 -0.06 -10.04 3.92
CA TRP A 74 1.17 -9.27 3.95
C TRP A 74 0.99 -7.90 3.27
N LEU A 75 0.38 -7.87 2.08
CA LEU A 75 0.05 -6.64 1.36
C LEU A 75 -0.77 -5.67 2.21
N LEU A 76 -1.79 -6.18 2.90
CA LEU A 76 -2.60 -5.37 3.83
C LEU A 76 -1.81 -4.85 5.03
N LYS A 77 -0.88 -5.66 5.57
CA LYS A 77 -0.02 -5.23 6.67
C LYS A 77 0.94 -4.12 6.22
N ASP A 78 1.50 -4.26 5.03
CA ASP A 78 2.43 -3.28 4.47
C ASP A 78 1.69 -1.97 4.16
N LEU A 79 0.51 -2.05 3.53
CA LEU A 79 -0.38 -0.91 3.31
C LEU A 79 -0.71 -0.18 4.61
N HIS A 80 -1.08 -0.92 5.66
CA HIS A 80 -1.35 -0.34 6.98
C HIS A 80 -0.11 0.34 7.59
N THR A 81 1.08 -0.20 7.34
CA THR A 81 2.33 0.40 7.81
C THR A 81 2.59 1.73 7.09
N ASP A 82 2.39 1.77 5.78
CA ASP A 82 2.54 3.01 5.01
C ASP A 82 1.47 4.04 5.38
N MET A 83 0.21 3.65 5.54
CA MET A 83 -0.87 4.55 6.01
C MET A 83 -0.57 5.15 7.39
N ASN A 84 0.04 4.39 8.31
CA ASN A 84 0.44 4.93 9.60
C ASN A 84 1.57 5.95 9.49
N ARG A 85 2.54 5.74 8.59
CA ARG A 85 3.56 6.75 8.30
C ARG A 85 2.93 8.05 7.78
N VAL A 86 1.92 7.95 6.93
CA VAL A 86 1.13 9.11 6.47
C VAL A 86 0.47 9.82 7.63
N ALA A 87 -0.18 9.08 8.53
CA ALA A 87 -0.83 9.65 9.69
C ALA A 87 0.17 10.38 10.59
N ASP A 88 1.37 9.84 10.77
CA ASP A 88 2.44 10.51 11.51
C ASP A 88 2.96 11.76 10.78
N LEU A 89 3.10 11.72 9.44
CA LEU A 89 3.40 12.91 8.63
C LEU A 89 2.34 14.01 8.81
N SER A 90 1.06 13.65 8.81
CA SER A 90 -0.04 14.62 8.97
C SER A 90 -0.01 15.35 10.31
N LYS A 91 0.53 14.71 11.37
CA LYS A 91 0.72 15.33 12.69
C LYS A 91 1.91 16.29 12.74
N LEU A 92 2.92 16.08 11.90
CA LEU A 92 4.11 16.95 11.83
C LEU A 92 3.86 18.21 10.98
N ALA A 93 2.93 18.13 10.02
CA ALA A 93 2.55 19.25 9.16
C ALA A 93 1.46 20.17 9.77
N ALA A 94 0.97 19.86 10.97
CA ALA A 94 -0.13 20.56 11.66
C ALA A 94 0.35 21.60 12.68
#